data_AF-A0A7V3RRJ8-F1
#
_entry.id   AF-A0A7V3RRJ8-F1
#
_cell.length_a   1.000
_cell.length_b   1.000
_cell.length_c   1.000
_cell.angle_alpha   90.00
_cell.angle_beta   90.00
_cell.angle_gamma   90.00
#
_symmetry.space_group_name_H-M   'P 1'
#
loop_
_entity.id
_entity.type
_entity.pdbx_description
1 polymer ?
#
loop_
_entity_poly.entity_id
_entity_poly.type
_entity_poly.pdbx_seq_one_letter_code
_entity_poly.pdbx_strand_id
1 'polypeptide(L)'
;MTWLLELRLIRLFGFYLAVMFVLSTWVRLRQYAVIVRLVRSMPNRWPRLLALVKQHVSLFLTWETVLPLVLLLVIFAANLLASQWLWPQADEFTLAQLASLSPVWPVVLVCSLAMMAFDIWGITWVTPLDSAQLEKYFDQAEYWLRSWTAPVVRFFTLGRINPRQMVAAEVRSALVNASRMLNSTLWWVVVQAALRIACGLSLWLSYALGPWLHRVL
;
A
#
# COMPACT_ATOMS: atom_id res chain seq x y z
N MET A 1 16.47 6.63 33.17
CA MET A 1 16.15 6.55 31.72
C MET A 1 17.36 6.10 30.88
N THR A 2 18.31 5.36 31.44
CA THR A 2 19.52 4.89 30.75
C THR A 2 19.23 3.82 29.70
N TRP A 3 18.20 2.99 29.93
CA TRP A 3 17.79 1.93 29.00
C TRP A 3 17.43 2.44 27.59
N LEU A 4 16.91 3.67 27.46
CA LEU A 4 16.60 4.28 26.16
C LEU A 4 17.88 4.55 25.35
N LEU A 5 18.96 4.94 26.02
CA LEU A 5 20.24 5.25 25.39
C LEU A 5 20.97 3.99 24.91
N GLU A 6 20.69 2.84 25.52
CA GLU A 6 21.24 1.53 25.14
C GLU A 6 20.49 0.85 23.98
N LEU A 7 19.43 1.49 23.46
CA LEU A 7 18.69 0.97 22.32
C LEU A 7 19.58 0.87 21.08
N ARG A 8 19.68 -0.34 20.54
CA ARG A 8 20.39 -0.64 19.29
C ARG A 8 19.55 -0.20 18.11
N LEU A 9 19.93 0.91 17.49
CA LEU A 9 19.08 1.60 16.51
C LEU A 9 18.87 0.80 15.23
N ILE A 10 19.93 0.18 14.70
CA ILE A 10 19.85 -0.62 13.46
C ILE A 10 18.98 -1.85 13.67
N ARG A 11 19.13 -2.53 14.81
CA ARG A 11 18.30 -3.68 15.19
C ARG A 11 16.84 -3.27 15.41
N LEU A 12 16.59 -2.14 16.07
CA LEU A 12 15.25 -1.59 16.27
C LEU A 12 14.59 -1.26 14.94
N PHE A 13 15.33 -0.65 14.01
CA PHE A 13 14.85 -0.37 12.66
C PHE A 13 14.54 -1.65 11.87
N GLY A 14 15.40 -2.66 11.93
CA GLY A 14 15.13 -3.98 11.34
C GLY A 14 13.86 -4.64 11.89
N PHE A 15 13.67 -4.59 13.21
CA PHE A 15 12.45 -5.07 13.86
C PHE A 15 11.22 -4.28 13.41
N TYR A 16 11.33 -2.95 13.35
CA TYR A 16 10.26 -2.08 12.84
C TYR A 16 9.85 -2.47 11.41
N LEU A 17 10.81 -2.64 10.50
CA LEU A 17 10.54 -3.06 9.12
C LEU A 17 9.81 -4.41 9.07
N ALA A 18 10.23 -5.37 9.91
CA ALA A 18 9.57 -6.68 9.99
C ALA A 18 8.12 -6.57 10.46
N VAL A 19 7.86 -5.82 11.53
CA VAL A 19 6.50 -5.58 12.05
C VAL A 19 5.63 -4.90 10.99
N MET A 20 6.15 -3.85 10.36
CA MET A 20 5.42 -3.12 9.31
C MET A 20 5.16 -3.97 8.08
N PHE A 21 6.10 -4.84 7.69
CA PHE A 21 5.89 -5.82 6.62
C PHE A 21 4.73 -6.77 6.95
N VAL A 22 4.72 -7.34 8.16
CA VAL A 22 3.68 -8.27 8.60
C VAL A 22 2.32 -7.58 8.67
N LEU A 23 2.23 -6.41 9.30
CA LEU A 23 0.99 -5.63 9.38
C LEU A 23 0.46 -5.24 8.00
N SER A 24 1.33 -4.73 7.12
CA SER A 24 0.95 -4.35 5.76
C SER A 24 0.47 -5.55 4.94
N THR A 25 1.16 -6.69 5.07
CA THR A 25 0.77 -7.94 4.40
C THR A 25 -0.58 -8.43 4.92
N TRP A 26 -0.79 -8.42 6.24
CA TRP A 26 -2.06 -8.81 6.86
C TRP A 26 -3.24 -7.97 6.37
N VAL A 27 -3.10 -6.64 6.36
CA VAL A 27 -4.15 -5.73 5.88
C VAL A 27 -4.49 -6.01 4.42
N ARG A 28 -3.48 -6.20 3.56
CA ARG A 28 -3.70 -6.53 2.14
C ARG A 28 -4.36 -7.90 1.95
N LEU A 29 -3.95 -8.92 2.70
CA LEU A 29 -4.57 -10.24 2.65
C LEU A 29 -6.06 -10.18 3.02
N ARG A 30 -6.43 -9.38 4.04
CA ARG A 30 -7.83 -9.16 4.40
C ARG A 30 -8.62 -8.51 3.27
N GLN A 31 -8.05 -7.51 2.59
CA GLN A 31 -8.69 -6.86 1.44
C GLN A 31 -8.84 -7.83 0.26
N TYR A 32 -7.80 -8.60 -0.07
CA TYR A 32 -7.88 -9.60 -1.12
C TYR A 32 -8.88 -10.70 -0.80
N ALA A 33 -9.01 -11.13 0.45
CA ALA A 33 -10.00 -12.11 0.86
C ALA A 33 -11.45 -11.63 0.58
N VAL A 34 -11.73 -10.35 0.81
CA VAL A 34 -13.03 -9.74 0.49
C VAL A 34 -13.27 -9.73 -1.03
N ILE A 35 -12.28 -9.30 -1.82
CA ILE A 35 -12.38 -9.29 -3.29
C ILE A 35 -12.56 -10.70 -3.84
N VAL A 36 -11.78 -11.67 -3.36
CA VAL A 36 -11.88 -13.08 -3.79
C VAL A 36 -13.25 -13.65 -3.44
N ARG A 37 -13.81 -13.34 -2.27
CA ARG A 37 -15.17 -13.74 -1.90
C ARG A 37 -16.20 -13.16 -2.86
N LEU A 38 -16.09 -11.88 -3.17
CA LEU A 38 -16.97 -11.16 -4.10
C LEU A 38 -16.89 -11.76 -5.52
N VAL A 39 -15.67 -12.01 -6.01
CA VAL A 39 -15.43 -12.63 -7.33
C VAL A 39 -15.97 -14.05 -7.38
N ARG A 40 -15.83 -14.84 -6.31
CA ARG A 40 -16.38 -16.20 -6.22
C ARG A 40 -17.91 -16.22 -6.26
N SER A 41 -18.60 -15.18 -5.78
CA SER A 41 -20.06 -15.09 -5.87
C SER A 41 -20.57 -14.57 -7.23
N MET A 42 -19.71 -13.95 -8.05
CA MET A 42 -20.10 -13.36 -9.34
C MET A 42 -20.75 -14.34 -10.33
N PRO A 43 -20.26 -15.57 -10.57
CA PRO A 43 -20.82 -16.46 -11.59
C PRO A 43 -22.28 -16.80 -11.37
N ASN A 44 -22.69 -16.94 -10.10
CA ASN A 44 -24.05 -17.32 -9.73
C ASN A 44 -24.98 -16.10 -9.62
N ARG A 45 -24.48 -14.97 -9.08
CA ARG A 45 -25.33 -13.80 -8.77
C ARG A 45 -25.33 -12.74 -9.88
N TRP A 46 -24.20 -12.52 -10.57
CA TRP A 46 -24.02 -11.46 -11.58
C TRP A 46 -23.30 -11.96 -12.85
N PRO A 47 -23.91 -12.89 -13.61
CA PRO A 47 -23.26 -13.51 -14.77
C PRO A 47 -22.96 -12.52 -15.91
N ARG A 48 -23.82 -11.51 -16.14
CA ARG A 48 -23.60 -10.52 -17.22
C ARG A 48 -22.52 -9.52 -16.83
N LEU A 49 -22.52 -9.07 -15.58
CA LEU A 49 -21.45 -8.24 -15.02
C LEU A 49 -20.10 -8.94 -15.13
N LEU A 50 -20.03 -10.24 -14.77
CA LEU A 50 -18.81 -11.05 -14.88
C LEU A 50 -18.28 -11.09 -16.31
N ALA A 51 -19.14 -11.25 -17.32
CA ALA A 51 -18.73 -11.23 -18.72
C ALA A 51 -18.09 -9.89 -19.11
N LEU A 52 -18.63 -8.77 -18.61
CA LEU A 52 -18.12 -7.44 -18.88
C LEU A 52 -16.82 -7.14 -18.11
N VAL A 53 -16.69 -7.61 -16.87
CA VAL A 53 -15.45 -7.53 -16.10
C VAL A 53 -14.35 -8.33 -16.78
N LYS A 54 -14.64 -9.55 -17.28
CA LYS A 54 -13.68 -10.39 -18.01
C LYS A 54 -13.05 -9.68 -19.21
N GLN A 55 -13.82 -8.83 -19.91
CA GLN A 55 -13.29 -8.01 -21.02
C GLN A 55 -12.25 -6.97 -20.56
N HIS A 56 -12.25 -6.64 -19.26
CA HIS A 56 -11.42 -5.59 -18.67
C HIS A 56 -10.47 -6.12 -17.57
N VAL A 57 -10.30 -7.45 -17.42
CA VAL A 57 -9.46 -8.06 -16.37
C VAL A 57 -8.00 -7.62 -16.44
N SER A 58 -7.49 -7.34 -17.64
CA SER A 58 -6.12 -6.85 -17.83
C SER A 58 -5.85 -5.52 -17.11
N LEU A 59 -6.89 -4.73 -16.81
CA LEU A 59 -6.77 -3.49 -16.03
C LEU A 59 -6.57 -3.76 -14.53
N PHE A 60 -6.99 -4.93 -14.02
CA PHE A 60 -6.94 -5.26 -12.60
C PHE A 60 -5.73 -6.10 -12.21
N LEU A 61 -5.21 -6.93 -13.14
CA LEU A 61 -4.04 -7.77 -12.90
C LEU A 61 -2.75 -7.03 -13.31
N THR A 62 -2.50 -5.86 -12.74
CA THR A 62 -1.28 -5.10 -13.01
C THR A 62 -0.20 -5.42 -11.99
N TRP A 63 1.06 -5.50 -12.46
CA TRP A 63 2.29 -5.66 -11.65
C TRP A 63 2.37 -4.65 -10.50
N GLU A 64 1.68 -3.53 -10.64
CA GLU A 64 1.47 -2.49 -9.65
C GLU A 64 0.96 -3.01 -8.29
N THR A 65 0.15 -4.07 -8.27
CA THR A 65 -0.34 -4.64 -7.00
C THR A 65 0.75 -5.41 -6.23
N VAL A 66 1.69 -6.01 -6.95
CA VAL A 66 2.75 -6.87 -6.39
C VAL A 66 4.02 -6.08 -6.09
N LEU A 67 4.31 -5.04 -6.90
CA LEU A 67 5.50 -4.20 -6.80
C LEU A 67 5.73 -3.59 -5.40
N PRO A 68 4.71 -3.06 -4.68
CA PRO A 68 4.84 -2.62 -3.29
C PRO A 68 5.43 -3.67 -2.35
N LEU A 69 4.94 -4.91 -2.47
CA LEU A 69 5.32 -6.01 -1.60
C LEU A 69 6.75 -6.46 -1.91
N VAL A 70 7.10 -6.51 -3.19
CA VAL A 70 8.46 -6.81 -3.65
C VAL A 70 9.44 -5.75 -3.20
N LEU A 71 9.12 -4.46 -3.36
CA LEU A 71 9.99 -3.36 -2.89
C LEU A 71 10.24 -3.44 -1.39
N LEU A 72 9.21 -3.67 -0.59
CA LEU A 72 9.35 -3.77 0.86
C LEU A 72 10.19 -4.99 1.26
N LEU A 73 9.97 -6.13 0.59
CA LEU A 73 10.76 -7.34 0.80
C LEU A 73 12.23 -7.12 0.43
N VAL A 74 12.52 -6.43 -0.67
CA VAL A 74 13.88 -6.10 -1.10
C VAL A 74 14.57 -5.19 -0.09
N ILE A 75 13.90 -4.13 0.38
CA ILE A 75 14.46 -3.21 1.39
C ILE A 75 14.74 -3.98 2.69
N PHE A 76 13.80 -4.81 3.13
CA PHE A 76 13.97 -5.63 4.32
C PHE A 76 15.14 -6.61 4.19
N ALA A 77 15.20 -7.36 3.08
CA ALA A 77 16.28 -8.31 2.82
C ALA A 77 17.64 -7.61 2.71
N ALA A 78 17.71 -6.45 2.04
CA ALA A 78 18.93 -5.66 1.94
C ALA A 78 19.42 -5.19 3.31
N ASN A 79 18.52 -4.69 4.16
CA ASN A 79 18.88 -4.29 5.53
C ASN A 79 19.32 -5.49 6.38
N LEU A 80 18.67 -6.64 6.24
CA LEU A 80 19.03 -7.86 6.95
C LEU A 80 20.41 -8.38 6.54
N LEU A 81 20.68 -8.44 5.22
CA LEU A 81 21.97 -8.87 4.70
C LEU A 81 23.09 -7.89 5.09
N ALA A 82 22.82 -6.58 5.04
CA ALA A 82 23.80 -5.58 5.45
C ALA A 82 24.16 -5.69 6.94
N SER A 83 23.15 -5.85 7.80
CA SER A 83 23.36 -5.96 9.27
C SER A 83 23.99 -7.27 9.68
N GLN A 84 23.60 -8.41 9.08
CA GLN A 84 24.09 -9.71 9.53
C GLN A 84 25.40 -10.14 8.85
N TRP A 85 25.61 -9.81 7.58
CA TRP A 85 26.72 -10.38 6.80
C TRP A 85 27.81 -9.37 6.49
N LEU A 86 27.47 -8.12 6.14
CA LEU A 86 28.46 -7.12 5.74
C LEU A 86 29.08 -6.41 6.95
N TRP A 87 28.25 -6.00 7.93
CA TRP A 87 28.70 -5.25 9.11
C TRP A 87 28.05 -5.75 10.40
N PRO A 88 28.44 -6.93 10.90
CA PRO A 88 27.89 -7.47 12.15
C PRO A 88 28.15 -6.55 13.36
N GLN A 89 29.19 -5.71 13.32
CA GLN A 89 29.46 -4.73 14.37
C GLN A 89 28.47 -3.55 14.39
N ALA A 90 27.71 -3.33 13.31
CA ALA A 90 26.72 -2.25 13.24
C ALA A 90 25.59 -2.45 14.26
N ASP A 91 25.35 -3.69 14.71
CA ASP A 91 24.37 -4.00 15.76
C ASP A 91 24.72 -3.40 17.13
N GLU A 92 25.95 -2.95 17.33
CA GLU A 92 26.38 -2.28 18.56
C GLU A 92 26.10 -0.76 18.54
N PHE A 93 25.59 -0.22 17.43
CA PHE A 93 25.29 1.21 17.31
C PHE A 93 24.07 1.61 18.15
N THR A 94 24.31 2.34 19.24
CA THR A 94 23.30 2.72 20.23
C THR A 94 22.79 4.15 20.06
N LEU A 95 21.63 4.45 20.65
CA LEU A 95 21.09 5.81 20.70
C LEU A 95 22.05 6.79 21.40
N ALA A 96 22.79 6.33 22.41
CA ALA A 96 23.83 7.13 23.07
C ALA A 96 24.89 7.64 22.07
N GLN A 97 25.37 6.74 21.20
CA GLN A 97 26.36 7.06 20.18
C GLN A 97 25.79 7.97 19.09
N LEU A 98 24.50 7.85 18.76
CA LEU A 98 23.86 8.79 17.86
C LEU A 98 23.74 10.18 18.50
N ALA A 99 23.36 10.26 19.78
CA ALA A 99 23.18 11.53 20.48
C ALA A 99 24.48 12.33 20.62
N SER A 100 25.64 11.67 20.66
CA SER A 100 26.94 12.36 20.63
C SER A 100 27.28 12.96 19.26
N LEU A 101 26.59 12.57 18.18
CA LEU A 101 26.82 13.06 16.82
C LEU A 101 25.93 14.26 16.50
N SER A 102 26.32 15.44 16.99
CA SER A 102 25.46 16.63 17.08
C SER A 102 24.85 17.19 15.79
N PRO A 103 25.37 17.03 14.56
CA PRO A 103 24.59 17.46 13.39
C PRO A 103 23.70 16.35 12.82
N VAL A 104 23.95 15.09 13.14
CA VAL A 104 23.36 13.95 12.42
C VAL A 104 22.07 13.44 13.08
N TRP A 105 22.02 13.44 14.41
CA TRP A 105 20.86 12.92 15.14
C TRP A 105 19.52 13.63 14.81
N PRO A 106 19.46 14.96 14.53
CA PRO A 106 18.20 15.61 14.15
C PRO A 106 17.67 15.10 12.81
N VAL A 107 18.56 14.82 11.85
CA VAL A 107 18.19 14.27 10.54
C VAL A 107 17.58 12.88 10.70
N VAL A 108 18.24 12.01 11.47
CA VAL A 108 17.73 10.66 11.77
C VAL A 108 16.37 10.73 12.47
N LEU A 109 16.20 11.63 13.43
CA LEU A 109 14.94 11.80 14.15
C LEU A 109 13.81 12.24 13.22
N VAL A 110 14.03 13.26 12.39
CA VAL A 110 13.03 13.76 11.44
C VAL A 110 12.65 12.68 10.43
N CYS A 111 13.61 11.96 9.87
CA CYS A 111 13.33 10.84 8.96
C CYS A 111 12.51 9.73 9.63
N SER A 112 12.87 9.38 10.88
CA SER A 112 12.20 8.32 11.64
C SER A 112 10.76 8.70 11.96
N LEU A 113 10.53 9.93 12.43
CA LEU A 113 9.19 10.44 12.76
C LEU A 113 8.32 10.57 11.51
N ALA A 114 8.85 11.09 10.40
CA ALA A 114 8.13 11.20 9.14
C ALA A 114 7.71 9.81 8.63
N MET A 115 8.62 8.84 8.66
CA MET A 115 8.34 7.45 8.29
C MET A 115 7.25 6.84 9.18
N MET A 116 7.38 6.94 10.51
CA MET A 116 6.41 6.38 11.44
C MET A 116 5.03 7.03 11.30
N ALA A 117 4.96 8.36 11.20
CA ALA A 117 3.70 9.08 11.03
C ALA A 117 2.99 8.65 9.75
N PHE A 118 3.74 8.52 8.64
CA PHE A 118 3.20 8.09 7.36
C PHE A 118 2.70 6.63 7.40
N ASP A 119 3.44 5.75 8.08
CA ASP A 119 3.06 4.34 8.25
C ASP A 119 1.79 4.17 9.11
N ILE A 120 1.68 4.91 10.22
CA ILE A 120 0.49 4.91 11.08
C ILE A 120 -0.71 5.49 10.33
N TRP A 121 -0.51 6.59 9.61
CA TRP A 121 -1.54 7.18 8.77
C TRP A 121 -2.05 6.17 7.73
N GLY A 122 -1.13 5.51 7.02
CA GLY A 122 -1.47 4.49 6.03
C GLY A 122 -2.25 3.31 6.62
N ILE A 123 -1.98 2.87 7.85
CA ILE A 123 -2.74 1.78 8.49
C ILE A 123 -4.14 2.24 8.92
N THR A 124 -4.25 3.44 9.47
CA THR A 124 -5.50 3.95 10.07
C THR A 124 -6.51 4.46 9.04
N TRP A 125 -6.04 5.04 7.95
CA TRP A 125 -6.88 5.65 6.92
C TRP A 125 -7.25 4.71 5.77
N VAL A 126 -6.75 3.48 5.75
CA VAL A 126 -7.17 2.49 4.77
C VAL A 126 -8.62 2.07 5.09
N THR A 127 -9.56 2.68 4.39
CA THR A 127 -10.98 2.43 4.53
C THR A 127 -11.29 0.96 4.22
N PRO A 128 -12.00 0.23 5.11
CA PRO A 128 -12.47 -1.09 4.78
C PRO A 128 -13.42 -1.03 3.58
N LEU A 129 -13.28 -1.98 2.66
CA LEU A 129 -14.23 -2.16 1.57
C LEU A 129 -15.59 -2.55 2.16
N ASP A 130 -16.59 -1.68 2.02
CA ASP A 130 -17.97 -2.01 2.36
C ASP A 130 -18.52 -3.00 1.32
N SER A 131 -18.39 -4.28 1.64
CA SER A 131 -18.87 -5.36 0.77
C SER A 131 -20.37 -5.26 0.53
N ALA A 132 -21.17 -4.86 1.52
CA ALA A 132 -22.63 -4.79 1.37
C ALA A 132 -23.02 -3.68 0.38
N GLN A 133 -22.35 -2.53 0.45
CA GLN A 133 -22.57 -1.45 -0.51
C GLN A 133 -22.15 -1.86 -1.92
N LEU A 134 -21.03 -2.55 -2.08
CA LEU A 134 -20.57 -3.08 -3.38
C LEU A 134 -21.56 -4.09 -3.98
N GLU A 135 -22.04 -5.04 -3.17
CA GLU A 135 -23.04 -6.03 -3.60
C GLU A 135 -24.32 -5.34 -4.08
N LYS A 136 -24.78 -4.30 -3.37
CA LYS A 136 -25.95 -3.51 -3.77
C LYS A 136 -25.76 -2.85 -5.13
N TYR A 137 -24.59 -2.25 -5.39
CA TYR A 137 -24.29 -1.66 -6.69
C TYR A 137 -24.21 -2.72 -7.79
N PHE A 138 -23.66 -3.90 -7.51
CA PHE A 138 -23.61 -4.99 -8.49
C PHE A 138 -24.99 -5.57 -8.80
N ASP A 139 -25.86 -5.72 -7.80
CA ASP A 139 -27.25 -6.13 -8.00
C ASP A 139 -27.99 -5.13 -8.90
N GLN A 140 -27.81 -3.83 -8.66
CA GLN A 140 -28.39 -2.78 -9.50
C GLN A 140 -27.88 -2.84 -10.94
N ALA A 141 -26.56 -3.01 -11.12
CA ALA A 141 -25.96 -3.11 -12.45
C ALA A 141 -26.47 -4.35 -13.20
N GLU A 142 -26.49 -5.52 -12.56
CA GLU A 142 -27.00 -6.76 -13.17
C GLU A 142 -28.50 -6.65 -13.50
N TYR A 143 -29.31 -6.03 -12.63
CA TYR A 143 -30.73 -5.80 -12.90
C TYR A 143 -30.93 -5.02 -14.21
N TRP A 144 -30.23 -3.91 -14.40
CA TRP A 144 -30.34 -3.12 -15.63
C TRP A 144 -29.76 -3.81 -16.86
N LEU A 145 -28.72 -4.63 -16.69
CA LEU A 145 -28.19 -5.48 -17.77
C LEU A 145 -29.19 -6.57 -18.15
N ARG A 146 -29.96 -7.11 -17.20
CA ARG A 146 -30.96 -8.17 -17.41
C ARG A 146 -32.31 -7.65 -17.91
N SER A 147 -32.75 -6.50 -17.44
CA SER A 147 -34.14 -6.09 -17.54
C SER A 147 -34.58 -5.82 -18.99
N TRP A 148 -35.81 -6.25 -19.29
CA TRP A 148 -36.52 -5.85 -20.51
C TRP A 148 -37.09 -4.43 -20.41
N THR A 149 -36.99 -3.81 -19.23
CA THR A 149 -37.37 -2.40 -19.06
C THR A 149 -36.42 -1.45 -19.78
N ALA A 150 -35.17 -1.85 -20.06
CA ALA A 150 -34.23 -1.02 -20.81
C ALA A 150 -34.72 -0.62 -22.22
N PRO A 151 -35.18 -1.55 -23.09
CA PRO A 151 -35.78 -1.17 -24.37
C PRO A 151 -37.09 -0.40 -24.22
N VAL A 152 -37.89 -0.66 -23.19
CA VAL A 152 -39.13 0.09 -22.90
C VAL A 152 -38.83 1.55 -22.54
N VAL A 153 -37.87 1.79 -21.65
CA VAL A 153 -37.41 3.15 -21.31
C VAL A 153 -36.84 3.85 -22.54
N ARG A 154 -36.08 3.13 -23.38
CA ARG A 154 -35.59 3.69 -24.64
C ARG A 154 -36.74 4.08 -25.59
N PHE A 155 -37.78 3.26 -25.68
CA PHE A 155 -38.95 3.55 -26.50
C PHE A 155 -39.72 4.78 -26.00
N PHE A 156 -40.04 4.84 -24.70
CA PHE A 156 -40.76 5.97 -24.10
C PHE A 156 -39.96 7.27 -24.07
N THR A 157 -38.63 7.19 -24.07
CA THR A 157 -37.76 8.37 -24.19
C THR A 157 -37.45 8.72 -25.65
N LEU A 158 -38.13 8.08 -26.62
CA LEU A 158 -37.91 8.29 -28.06
C LEU A 158 -36.44 8.11 -28.49
N GLY A 159 -35.73 7.19 -27.83
CA GLY A 159 -34.32 6.91 -28.08
C GLY A 159 -33.35 7.88 -27.40
N ARG A 160 -33.83 8.91 -26.69
CA ARG A 160 -32.97 9.89 -25.99
C ARG A 160 -32.16 9.27 -24.86
N ILE A 161 -32.68 8.25 -24.19
CA ILE A 161 -31.99 7.52 -23.13
C ILE A 161 -31.82 6.06 -23.58
N ASN A 162 -30.57 5.58 -23.59
CA ASN A 162 -30.27 4.16 -23.80
C ASN A 162 -29.65 3.59 -22.52
N PRO A 163 -30.46 2.95 -21.64
CA PRO A 163 -30.02 2.51 -20.33
C PRO A 163 -28.82 1.56 -20.37
N ARG A 164 -28.71 0.73 -21.42
CA ARG A 164 -27.58 -0.19 -21.59
C ARG A 164 -26.27 0.54 -21.87
N GLN A 165 -26.31 1.57 -22.72
CA GLN A 165 -25.13 2.41 -22.98
C GLN A 165 -24.77 3.23 -21.74
N MET A 166 -25.78 3.71 -21.00
CA MET A 166 -25.56 4.45 -19.75
C MET A 166 -24.89 3.57 -18.68
N VAL A 167 -25.38 2.34 -18.47
CA VAL A 167 -24.74 1.38 -17.56
C VAL A 167 -23.33 1.01 -18.04
N ALA A 168 -23.13 0.78 -19.33
CA ALA A 168 -21.80 0.49 -19.87
C ALA A 168 -20.82 1.67 -19.67
N ALA A 169 -21.28 2.91 -19.88
CA ALA A 169 -20.50 4.11 -19.63
C ALA A 169 -20.19 4.31 -18.15
N GLU A 170 -21.16 4.03 -17.27
CA GLU A 170 -20.97 4.11 -15.82
C GLU A 170 -19.97 3.06 -15.33
N VAL A 171 -20.07 1.81 -15.81
CA VAL A 171 -19.09 0.77 -15.48
C VAL A 171 -17.71 1.17 -16.01
N ARG A 172 -17.59 1.68 -17.24
CA ARG A 172 -16.32 2.20 -17.75
C ARG A 172 -15.76 3.32 -16.89
N SER A 173 -16.60 4.26 -16.46
CA SER A 173 -16.23 5.36 -15.56
C SER A 173 -15.73 4.83 -14.22
N ALA A 174 -16.43 3.85 -13.64
CA ALA A 174 -16.03 3.18 -12.40
C ALA A 174 -14.68 2.45 -12.56
N LEU A 175 -14.44 1.78 -13.69
CA LEU A 175 -13.15 1.13 -13.99
C LEU A 175 -12.01 2.16 -14.10
N VAL A 176 -12.24 3.30 -14.76
CA VAL A 176 -11.26 4.38 -14.86
C VAL A 176 -10.98 4.99 -13.48
N ASN A 177 -12.01 5.20 -12.67
CA ASN A 177 -11.86 5.71 -11.30
C ASN A 177 -11.11 4.70 -10.42
N ALA A 178 -11.40 3.41 -10.55
CA ALA A 178 -10.66 2.35 -9.87
C ALA A 178 -9.18 2.35 -10.28
N SER A 179 -8.87 2.50 -11.57
CA SER A 179 -7.50 2.61 -12.07
C SER A 179 -6.78 3.86 -11.52
N ARG A 180 -7.43 5.03 -11.48
CA ARG A 180 -6.86 6.24 -10.85
C ARG A 180 -6.60 6.05 -9.37
N MET A 181 -7.52 5.40 -8.65
CA MET A 181 -7.37 5.08 -7.24
C MET A 181 -6.19 4.12 -7.00
N LEU A 182 -6.03 3.11 -7.85
CA LEU A 182 -4.87 2.21 -7.82
C LEU A 182 -3.57 2.99 -8.05
N ASN A 183 -3.52 3.85 -9.07
CA ASN A 183 -2.33 4.66 -9.34
C ASN A 183 -2.01 5.63 -8.20
N SER A 184 -3.02 6.25 -7.59
CA SER A 184 -2.84 7.08 -6.40
C SER A 184 -2.31 6.27 -5.22
N THR A 185 -2.79 5.04 -5.04
CA THR A 185 -2.30 4.13 -3.99
C THR A 185 -0.83 3.75 -4.22
N LEU A 186 -0.42 3.53 -5.48
CA LEU A 186 0.98 3.27 -5.82
C LEU A 186 1.89 4.44 -5.47
N TRP A 187 1.45 5.66 -5.79
CA TRP A 187 2.20 6.86 -5.42
C TRP A 187 2.49 6.90 -3.92
N TRP A 188 1.49 6.62 -3.09
CA TRP A 188 1.67 6.57 -1.64
C TRP A 188 2.59 5.45 -1.18
N VAL A 189 2.54 4.27 -1.81
CA VAL A 189 3.50 3.20 -1.54
C VAL A 189 4.93 3.64 -1.86
N VAL A 190 5.14 4.30 -3.01
CA VAL A 190 6.46 4.78 -3.42
C VAL A 190 7.00 5.78 -2.41
N VAL A 191 6.17 6.73 -1.96
CA VAL A 191 6.52 7.68 -0.88
C VAL A 191 6.89 6.92 0.40
N GLN A 192 6.10 5.94 0.80
CA GLN A 192 6.35 5.11 1.98
C GLN A 192 7.69 4.37 1.90
N ALA A 193 7.99 3.77 0.75
CA ALA A 193 9.25 3.07 0.51
C ALA A 193 10.43 4.04 0.53
N ALA A 194 10.30 5.21 -0.11
CA ALA A 194 11.31 6.25 -0.12
C ALA A 194 11.63 6.75 1.30
N LEU A 195 10.62 6.95 2.15
CA LEU A 195 10.80 7.34 3.56
C LEU A 195 11.58 6.29 4.35
N ARG A 196 11.28 5.00 4.14
CA ARG A 196 12.02 3.89 4.78
C ARG A 196 13.47 3.83 4.31
N ILE A 197 13.70 3.99 3.01
CA ILE A 197 15.06 4.03 2.45
C ILE A 197 15.82 5.23 3.03
N ALA A 198 15.22 6.43 3.06
CA ALA A 198 15.84 7.61 3.63
C ALA A 198 16.19 7.44 5.11
N CYS A 199 15.27 6.85 5.90
CA CYS A 199 15.51 6.55 7.31
C CYS A 199 16.60 5.48 7.51
N GLY A 200 16.60 4.43 6.70
CA GLY A 200 17.65 3.40 6.75
C GLY A 200 19.02 3.99 6.39
N LEU A 201 19.08 4.74 5.30
CA LEU A 201 20.32 5.40 4.86
C LEU A 201 20.83 6.40 5.90
N SER A 202 19.96 7.19 6.52
CA SER A 202 20.41 8.14 7.55
C SER A 202 21.00 7.42 8.77
N LEU A 203 20.43 6.29 9.19
CA LEU A 203 21.00 5.46 10.25
C LEU A 203 22.35 4.85 9.85
N TRP A 204 22.43 4.23 8.68
CA TRP A 204 23.66 3.61 8.17
C TRP A 204 24.79 4.62 7.95
N LEU A 205 24.46 5.81 7.43
CA LEU A 205 25.42 6.92 7.29
C LEU A 205 25.88 7.44 8.66
N SER A 206 24.99 7.52 9.65
CA SER A 206 25.36 7.93 11.02
C SER A 206 26.38 6.96 11.63
N TYR A 207 26.16 5.66 11.44
CA TYR A 207 27.09 4.62 11.86
C TYR A 207 28.44 4.74 11.14
N ALA A 208 28.43 4.85 9.81
CA ALA A 208 29.65 4.90 9.01
C ALA A 208 30.48 6.17 9.25
N LEU A 209 29.83 7.32 9.45
CA LEU A 209 30.49 8.61 9.69
C LEU A 209 30.86 8.83 11.16
N GLY A 210 30.30 8.05 12.08
CA GLY A 210 30.53 8.19 13.51
C GLY A 210 32.01 8.27 13.90
N PRO A 211 32.86 7.33 13.44
CA PRO A 211 34.31 7.34 13.74
C PRO A 211 35.05 8.56 13.20
N TRP A 212 34.60 9.12 12.07
CA TRP A 212 35.22 10.30 11.47
C TRP A 212 34.80 11.58 12.20
N LEU A 213 33.50 11.73 12.49
CA LEU A 213 32.96 12.89 13.20
C LEU A 213 33.53 13.04 14.62
N HIS A 214 33.77 11.94 15.34
CA HIS A 214 34.40 11.96 16.66
C HIS A 214 35.87 12.42 16.65
N ARG A 215 36.54 12.42 15.49
CA ARG A 215 37.92 12.93 15.37
C ARG A 215 37.98 14.41 15.04
N VAL A 216 36.92 14.94 14.42
CA VAL A 216 36.87 16.31 13.90
C VAL A 216 36.26 17.28 14.92
N LEU A 217 35.32 16.80 15.73
CA LEU A 217 34.67 17.54 16.82
C LEU A 217 35.35 17.25 18.16
#